data_AF-A0A8X6MM01-F1
#
_entry.id   AF-A0A8X6MM01-F1
#
_cell.length_a   1.000
_cell.length_b   1.000
_cell.length_c   1.000
_cell.angle_alpha   90.00
_cell.angle_beta   90.00
_cell.angle_gamma   90.00
#
_symmetry.space_group_name_H-M   'P 1'
#
loop_
_entity.id
_entity.type
_entity.pdbx_description
1 polymer ?
#
loop_
_entity_poly.entity_id
_entity_poly.type
_entity_poly.pdbx_seq_one_letter_code
_entity_poly.pdbx_strand_id
1 'polypeptide(L)'
;MFYGGGHESSHHPQNSRSTTKFLLQTTRETCEILAKWQKLFVKQLMKMMGKRTLLLMFVRTKLKHLQNCKRNFEGYSGKMEVAGALSIFQRSQSLTMFGYTKYLGAWDSKAFTSIVENNVYGDHCSVEKLGNA
;
A
#
# COMPACT_ATOMS: atom_id res chain seq x y z
N MET A 1 -0.65 -11.68 -58.79
CA MET A 1 -1.59 -10.74 -58.14
C MET A 1 -1.35 -10.80 -56.65
N PHE A 2 -1.18 -9.63 -56.04
CA PHE A 2 -0.87 -9.39 -54.63
C PHE A 2 -2.14 -9.35 -53.76
N TYR A 3 -1.89 -9.38 -52.43
CA TYR A 3 -2.73 -9.22 -51.23
C TYR A 3 -3.29 -10.53 -50.63
N GLY A 4 -3.07 -10.89 -49.35
CA GLY A 4 -2.37 -10.22 -48.23
C GLY A 4 -3.08 -10.49 -46.89
N GLY A 5 -2.30 -10.76 -45.83
CA GLY A 5 -2.72 -10.77 -44.41
C GLY A 5 -2.70 -12.17 -43.78
N GLY A 6 -1.67 -12.66 -43.09
CA GLY A 6 -0.68 -11.96 -42.27
C GLY A 6 -0.94 -12.29 -40.80
N HIS A 7 -0.76 -13.57 -40.42
CA HIS A 7 -0.83 -14.05 -39.05
C HIS A 7 0.57 -13.94 -38.46
N GLU A 8 0.84 -12.88 -37.69
CA GLU A 8 2.11 -12.73 -37.00
C GLU A 8 1.88 -12.13 -35.61
N SER A 9 1.83 -13.02 -34.62
CA SER A 9 1.90 -12.69 -33.20
C SER A 9 3.20 -11.97 -32.92
N SER A 10 3.16 -10.63 -32.88
CA SER A 10 4.27 -9.83 -32.35
C SER A 10 4.27 -9.92 -30.82
N HIS A 11 4.98 -10.92 -30.32
CA HIS A 11 5.63 -10.87 -29.02
C HIS A 11 6.52 -9.62 -28.97
N HIS A 12 6.11 -8.60 -28.22
CA HIS A 12 6.99 -7.48 -27.89
C HIS A 12 7.96 -7.93 -26.80
N PRO A 13 9.29 -7.98 -27.03
CA PRO A 13 10.24 -8.36 -26.01
C PRO A 13 10.62 -7.13 -25.18
N GLN A 14 10.37 -7.26 -23.87
CA GLN A 14 11.15 -6.72 -22.76
C GLN A 14 11.91 -5.38 -22.95
N ASN A 15 11.26 -4.27 -22.57
CA ASN A 15 11.95 -3.14 -21.90
C ASN A 15 11.59 -3.09 -20.40
N SER A 16 11.46 -4.26 -19.77
CA SER A 16 11.28 -4.37 -18.32
C SER A 16 12.62 -4.26 -17.58
N ARG A 17 13.75 -4.61 -18.22
CA ARG A 17 15.05 -4.73 -17.54
C ARG A 17 15.72 -3.38 -17.26
N SER A 18 15.48 -2.36 -18.09
CA SER A 18 16.03 -1.00 -17.92
C SER A 18 15.20 -0.18 -16.92
N THR A 19 13.88 -0.20 -17.09
CA THR A 19 12.91 0.43 -16.17
C THR A 19 12.99 -0.17 -14.77
N THR A 20 13.12 -1.49 -14.63
CA THR A 20 13.29 -2.12 -13.30
C THR A 20 14.60 -1.70 -12.63
N LYS A 21 15.71 -1.55 -13.38
CA LYS A 21 16.97 -1.06 -12.82
C LYS A 21 16.90 0.41 -12.39
N PHE A 22 16.24 1.24 -13.19
CA PHE A 22 16.01 2.65 -12.86
C PHE A 22 15.13 2.78 -11.62
N LEU A 23 13.99 2.07 -11.57
CA LEU A 23 13.10 2.05 -10.41
C LEU A 23 13.78 1.46 -9.15
N LEU A 24 14.60 0.42 -9.28
CA LEU A 24 15.39 -0.14 -8.16
C LEU A 24 16.44 0.86 -7.64
N GLN A 25 17.06 1.62 -8.54
CA GLN A 25 18.05 2.64 -8.17
C GLN A 25 17.37 3.85 -7.48
N THR A 26 16.27 4.35 -8.05
CA THR A 26 15.50 5.45 -7.45
C THR A 26 14.85 5.03 -6.12
N THR A 27 14.38 3.78 -5.99
CA THR A 27 13.86 3.25 -4.72
C THR A 27 14.96 3.08 -3.69
N ARG A 28 16.18 2.66 -4.08
CA ARG A 28 17.33 2.60 -3.19
C ARG A 28 17.72 3.99 -2.67
N GLU A 29 17.81 4.98 -3.56
CA GLU A 29 18.18 6.35 -3.21
C GLU A 29 17.12 7.02 -2.30
N THR A 30 15.84 6.83 -2.61
CA THR A 30 14.75 7.34 -1.77
C THR A 30 14.71 6.63 -0.42
N CYS A 31 14.96 5.32 -0.34
CA CYS A 31 15.09 4.60 0.94
C CYS A 31 16.27 5.10 1.77
N GLU A 32 17.42 5.38 1.16
CA GLU A 32 18.59 5.92 1.85
C GLU A 32 18.35 7.32 2.39
N ILE A 33 17.68 8.19 1.61
CA ILE A 33 17.27 9.53 2.03
C ILE A 33 16.27 9.43 3.19
N LEU A 34 15.23 8.61 3.07
CA LEU A 34 14.25 8.39 4.15
C LEU A 34 14.90 7.85 5.42
N ALA A 35 15.83 6.90 5.31
CA ALA A 35 16.57 6.37 6.46
C ALA A 35 17.46 7.44 7.11
N LYS A 36 18.09 8.32 6.33
CA LYS A 36 18.85 9.47 6.86
C LYS A 36 17.94 10.46 7.60
N TRP A 37 16.80 10.82 7.02
CA TRP A 37 15.80 11.69 7.64
C TRP A 37 15.24 11.09 8.93
N GLN A 38 14.94 9.80 8.94
CA GLN A 38 14.45 9.11 10.13
C GLN A 38 15.49 9.12 11.26
N LYS A 39 16.78 8.90 10.94
CA LYS A 39 17.87 9.00 11.91
C LYS A 39 18.03 10.43 12.46
N LEU A 40 17.96 11.45 11.60
CA LEU A 40 18.08 12.85 12.01
C LEU A 40 16.89 13.29 12.87
N PHE A 41 15.67 12.90 12.50
CA PHE A 41 14.46 13.18 13.25
C PHE A 41 14.52 12.56 14.66
N VAL A 42 14.92 11.29 14.77
CA VAL A 42 15.10 10.63 16.07
C VAL A 42 16.20 11.28 16.89
N LYS A 43 17.33 11.68 16.27
CA LYS A 43 18.42 12.39 16.96
C LYS A 43 17.97 13.76 17.49
N GLN A 44 17.13 14.48 16.75
CA GLN A 44 16.59 15.76 17.18
C GLN A 44 15.56 15.60 18.30
N LEU A 45 14.66 14.61 18.22
CA LEU A 45 13.73 14.27 19.30
C LEU A 45 14.46 13.87 20.59
N MET A 46 15.52 13.08 20.47
CA MET A 46 16.38 12.68 21.60
C MET A 46 17.05 13.88 22.29
N LYS A 47 17.40 14.91 21.53
CA LYS A 47 17.94 16.17 22.08
C LYS A 47 16.88 17.00 22.79
N MET A 48 15.66 17.06 22.26
CA MET A 48 14.58 17.89 22.83
C MET A 48 13.95 17.31 24.10
N MET A 49 13.74 15.98 24.15
CA MET A 49 13.04 15.35 25.28
C MET A 49 13.99 14.68 26.28
N GLY A 50 15.26 14.47 25.91
CA GLY A 50 16.24 13.71 26.68
C GLY A 50 16.06 12.19 26.53
N LYS A 51 17.20 11.46 26.51
CA LYS A 51 17.23 10.00 26.27
C LYS A 51 16.36 9.20 27.25
N ARG A 52 16.34 9.60 28.53
CA ARG A 52 15.54 8.92 29.58
C ARG A 52 14.04 9.06 29.34
N THR A 53 13.57 10.27 29.00
CA THR A 53 12.16 10.54 28.73
C THR A 53 11.69 9.79 27.49
N LEU A 54 12.46 9.83 26.39
CA LEU A 54 12.11 9.09 25.17
C LEU A 54 12.09 7.58 25.40
N LEU A 55 13.08 7.04 26.13
CA LEU A 55 13.12 5.62 26.49
C LEU A 55 11.90 5.22 27.33
N LEU A 56 11.56 6.00 28.36
CA LEU A 56 10.38 5.75 29.19
C LEU A 56 9.09 5.81 28.37
N MET A 57 8.97 6.76 27.44
CA MET A 57 7.79 6.88 26.58
C MET A 57 7.66 5.68 25.65
N PHE A 58 8.76 5.28 24.99
CA PHE A 58 8.80 4.09 24.14
C PHE A 58 8.47 2.82 24.90
N VAL A 59 9.09 2.60 26.08
CA VAL A 59 8.83 1.43 26.93
C VAL A 59 7.38 1.39 27.37
N ARG A 60 6.81 2.51 27.82
CA ARG A 60 5.39 2.60 28.20
C ARG A 60 4.47 2.26 27.03
N THR A 61 4.71 2.82 25.85
CA THR A 61 3.92 2.54 24.64
C THR A 61 4.02 1.07 24.23
N LYS A 62 5.23 0.50 24.26
CA LYS A 62 5.47 -0.91 23.94
C LYS A 62 4.76 -1.84 24.92
N LEU A 63 4.84 -1.59 26.23
CA LEU A 63 4.16 -2.39 27.25
C LEU A 63 2.64 -2.34 27.11
N LYS A 64 2.08 -1.14 26.91
CA LYS A 64 0.63 -0.98 26.64
C LYS A 64 0.20 -1.71 25.38
N HIS A 65 1.00 -1.63 24.32
CA HIS A 65 0.73 -2.38 23.09
C HIS A 65 0.78 -3.89 23.36
N LEU A 66 1.83 -4.42 23.99
CA LEU A 66 1.95 -5.86 24.25
C LEU A 66 0.81 -6.43 25.10
N GLN A 67 0.29 -5.67 26.07
CA GLN A 67 -0.84 -6.10 26.90
C GLN A 67 -2.16 -6.16 26.12
N ASN A 68 -2.35 -5.28 25.13
CA ASN A 68 -3.63 -5.11 24.44
C ASN A 68 -3.58 -5.45 22.94
N CYS A 69 -2.44 -5.92 22.43
CA CYS A 69 -2.25 -6.21 21.02
C CYS A 69 -2.99 -7.49 20.69
N LYS A 70 -4.09 -7.33 19.96
CA LYS A 70 -4.74 -8.43 19.27
C LYS A 70 -4.17 -8.46 17.85
N ARG A 71 -3.81 -9.67 17.40
CA ARG A 71 -3.42 -9.91 16.01
C ARG A 71 -4.54 -9.39 15.10
N ASN A 72 -4.20 -8.49 14.18
CA ASN A 72 -5.16 -7.86 13.27
C ASN A 72 -5.36 -8.63 11.96
N PHE A 73 -4.41 -9.50 11.61
CA PHE A 73 -4.46 -10.32 10.39
C PHE A 73 -3.60 -11.57 10.55
N GLU A 74 -4.00 -12.66 9.89
CA GLU A 74 -3.25 -13.92 9.82
C GLU A 74 -3.10 -14.37 8.38
N GLY A 75 -1.87 -14.68 7.96
CA GLY A 75 -1.52 -15.01 6.59
C GLY A 75 -0.21 -14.34 6.15
N TYR A 76 0.10 -14.40 4.86
CA TYR A 76 1.29 -13.75 4.32
C TYR A 76 1.11 -12.23 4.17
N SER A 77 2.22 -11.49 4.25
CA SER A 77 2.22 -10.01 4.25
C SER A 77 1.49 -9.39 3.07
N GLY A 78 1.65 -9.94 1.86
CA GLY A 78 0.95 -9.46 0.66
C GLY A 78 -0.58 -9.58 0.69
N LYS A 79 -1.17 -10.39 1.58
CA LYS A 79 -2.63 -10.43 1.79
C LYS A 79 -3.12 -9.39 2.80
N MET A 80 -2.22 -8.82 3.61
CA MET A 80 -2.62 -7.82 4.61
C MET A 80 -3.24 -6.59 3.96
N GLU A 81 -2.69 -6.14 2.83
CA GLU A 81 -3.24 -5.00 2.08
C GLU A 81 -4.65 -5.30 1.58
N VAL A 82 -4.85 -6.47 0.97
CA VAL A 82 -6.15 -6.89 0.42
C VAL A 82 -7.20 -7.00 1.51
N ALA A 83 -6.88 -7.71 2.60
CA ALA A 83 -7.80 -7.89 3.72
C ALA A 83 -8.10 -6.56 4.45
N GLY A 84 -7.08 -5.71 4.61
CA GLY A 84 -7.24 -4.39 5.21
C GLY A 84 -8.13 -3.47 4.37
N ALA A 85 -7.91 -3.43 3.06
CA ALA A 85 -8.69 -2.62 2.14
C ALA A 85 -10.17 -3.05 2.11
N LEU A 86 -10.45 -4.36 1.99
CA LEU A 86 -11.80 -4.90 2.11
C LEU A 86 -12.46 -4.53 3.43
N SER A 87 -11.74 -4.71 4.55
CA SER A 87 -12.27 -4.41 5.88
C SER A 87 -12.66 -2.93 6.02
N ILE A 88 -11.89 -2.00 5.42
CA ILE A 88 -12.21 -0.57 5.45
C ILE A 88 -13.49 -0.27 4.65
N PHE A 89 -13.63 -0.83 3.44
CA PHE A 89 -14.80 -0.61 2.58
C PHE A 89 -16.08 -1.26 3.12
N GLN A 90 -15.97 -2.45 3.72
CA GLN A 90 -17.10 -3.09 4.40
C GLN A 90 -17.48 -2.29 5.65
N ARG A 91 -16.48 -1.83 6.39
CA ARG A 91 -16.70 -1.07 7.61
C ARG A 91 -17.34 0.29 7.35
N SER A 92 -17.01 0.99 6.26
CA SER A 92 -17.68 2.24 5.91
C SER A 92 -19.17 2.04 5.74
N GLN A 93 -19.62 0.96 5.07
CA GLN A 93 -21.04 0.64 4.99
C GLN A 93 -21.67 0.36 6.36
N SER A 94 -20.94 -0.32 7.25
CA SER A 94 -21.46 -0.68 8.58
C SER A 94 -21.54 0.50 9.56
N LEU A 95 -20.63 1.47 9.46
CA LEU A 95 -20.50 2.58 10.42
C LEU A 95 -21.07 3.89 9.89
N THR A 96 -21.21 4.03 8.58
CA THR A 96 -21.71 5.23 7.93
C THR A 96 -22.66 4.82 6.82
N MET A 97 -23.68 5.62 6.53
CA MET A 97 -24.53 5.37 5.35
C MET A 97 -23.84 5.79 4.03
N PHE A 98 -22.51 5.98 4.05
CA PHE A 98 -21.73 6.47 2.92
C PHE A 98 -20.70 5.42 2.47
N GLY A 99 -20.60 5.23 1.15
CA GLY A 99 -19.62 4.37 0.51
C GLY A 99 -18.49 5.18 -0.13
N TYR A 100 -17.28 4.63 -0.09
CA TYR A 100 -16.15 5.17 -0.85
C TYR A 100 -16.30 4.84 -2.33
N THR A 101 -16.39 5.84 -3.19
CA THR A 101 -16.49 5.65 -4.65
C THR A 101 -15.13 5.56 -5.35
N LYS A 102 -14.05 5.92 -4.65
CA LYS A 102 -12.70 5.99 -5.23
C LYS A 102 -11.71 5.19 -4.39
N TYR A 103 -10.88 4.40 -5.06
CA TYR A 103 -9.78 3.66 -4.48
C TYR A 103 -8.44 4.28 -4.91
N LEU A 104 -7.60 4.61 -3.93
CA LEU A 104 -6.22 5.05 -4.15
C LEU A 104 -5.28 3.98 -3.60
N GLY A 105 -4.48 3.37 -4.47
CA GLY A 105 -3.51 2.34 -4.08
C GLY A 105 -2.52 2.03 -5.19
N ALA A 106 -1.64 1.06 -4.97
CA ALA A 106 -0.60 0.70 -5.93
C ALA A 106 -1.16 0.35 -7.32
N TRP A 107 -0.36 0.58 -8.37
CA TRP A 107 -0.80 0.38 -9.76
C TRP A 107 -1.28 -1.05 -10.05
N ASP A 108 -0.65 -2.06 -9.44
CA ASP A 108 -0.95 -3.49 -9.55
C ASP A 108 -1.73 -4.05 -8.33
N SER A 109 -2.51 -3.19 -7.65
CA SER A 109 -3.18 -3.56 -6.40
C SER A 109 -4.22 -4.67 -6.57
N LYS A 110 -3.90 -5.89 -6.12
CA LYS A 110 -4.87 -6.98 -5.88
C LYS A 110 -6.02 -6.56 -4.95
N ALA A 111 -5.78 -5.55 -4.11
CA ALA A 111 -6.77 -4.98 -3.21
C ALA A 111 -7.95 -4.33 -3.94
N PHE A 112 -7.70 -3.56 -5.02
CA PHE A 112 -8.79 -2.96 -5.81
C PHE A 112 -9.65 -4.05 -6.46
N THR A 113 -9.02 -5.01 -7.12
CA THR A 113 -9.72 -6.15 -7.73
C THR A 113 -10.59 -6.86 -6.71
N SER A 114 -10.05 -7.11 -5.51
CA SER A 114 -10.80 -7.76 -4.44
C SER A 114 -12.01 -6.95 -3.96
N ILE A 115 -11.91 -5.62 -3.86
CA ILE A 115 -13.05 -4.74 -3.52
C ILE A 115 -14.16 -4.87 -4.57
N VAL A 116 -13.81 -4.83 -5.86
CA VAL A 116 -14.77 -4.92 -6.97
C VAL A 116 -15.42 -6.32 -7.00
N GLU A 117 -14.63 -7.39 -6.90
CA GLU A 117 -15.10 -8.77 -6.90
C GLU A 117 -16.04 -9.08 -5.72
N ASN A 118 -15.77 -8.49 -4.54
CA ASN A 118 -16.62 -8.67 -3.37
C ASN A 118 -17.88 -7.79 -3.39
N ASN A 119 -18.07 -6.96 -4.43
CA ASN A 119 -19.22 -6.09 -4.63
C ASN A 119 -19.70 -5.40 -3.33
N VAL A 120 -18.77 -4.72 -2.64
CA VAL A 120 -18.94 -4.32 -1.24
C VAL A 120 -20.16 -3.43 -0.99
N TYR A 121 -20.63 -2.72 -2.01
CA TYR A 121 -21.80 -1.83 -1.93
C TYR A 121 -22.99 -2.32 -2.76
N GLY A 122 -22.91 -3.51 -3.37
CA GLY A 122 -23.92 -3.99 -4.30
C GLY A 122 -24.03 -3.13 -5.56
N ASP A 123 -25.14 -3.29 -6.27
CA ASP A 123 -25.40 -2.60 -7.54
C ASP A 123 -25.66 -1.09 -7.37
N HIS A 124 -25.73 -0.60 -6.12
CA HIS A 124 -26.00 0.79 -5.80
C HIS A 124 -24.80 1.72 -6.01
N CYS A 125 -23.57 1.19 -5.96
CA CYS A 125 -22.37 2.02 -6.02
C CYS A 125 -21.15 1.23 -6.52
N SER A 126 -20.56 1.67 -7.63
CA SER A 126 -19.28 1.16 -8.11
C SER A 126 -18.11 1.89 -7.45
N VAL A 127 -16.98 1.19 -7.33
CA VAL A 127 -15.70 1.76 -6.86
C VAL A 127 -14.76 1.90 -8.05
N GLU A 128 -14.27 3.10 -8.29
CA GLU A 128 -13.34 3.41 -9.36
C GLU A 128 -11.92 3.53 -8.83
N LYS A 129 -10.95 3.06 -9.61
CA LYS A 129 -9.53 3.27 -9.28
C LYS A 129 -9.14 4.67 -9.69
N LEU A 130 -8.60 5.45 -8.75
CA LEU A 130 -8.04 6.76 -9.06
C LEU A 130 -6.69 6.58 -9.76
N GLY A 131 -6.64 6.83 -11.07
CA GLY A 131 -5.40 6.93 -11.81
C GLY A 131 -4.64 8.19 -11.40
N ASN A 132 -3.32 8.08 -11.22
CA ASN A 132 -2.49 9.28 -11.12
C ASN A 132 -2.49 9.94 -12.50
N ALA A 133 -3.08 11.13 -12.60
CA ALA A 133 -2.99 11.98 -13.79
C ALA A 133 -1.55 12.46 -14.01
#